data_AF-A0AAW1L6T9-F1
#
_entry.id   AF-A0AAW1L6T9-F1
#
_cell.length_a   1.000
_cell.length_b   1.000
_cell.length_c   1.000
_cell.angle_alpha   90.00
_cell.angle_beta   90.00
_cell.angle_gamma   90.00
#
_symmetry.space_group_name_H-M   'P 1'
#
loop_
_entity.id
_entity.type
_entity.pdbx_description
1 polymer ?
#
loop_
_entity_poly.entity_id
_entity_poly.type
_entity_poly.pdbx_seq_one_letter_code
_entity_poly.pdbx_strand_id
1 'polypeptide(L)'
;MSTILEKIAAIEAEMARTQKNKATAGHLGLLKARLAKLRRELITPKGGGGGTGEGFDVAKTGDARVGFVGFPSVGKSTLLSNLAGVYSEVAAYEFTTLTTVPGCIKYKGAKIQLLDLPGIIEGAKDGKGRGRQVIAVARTCSLIFMVLDVLKPLGHKKLIEHELEGFGLRLNKQPPNIHFRKKDKGGINLNAMVPQSELDLDTVKSILSE
;
A
#
# COMPACT_ATOMS: atom_id res chain seq x y z
N MET A 1 19.05 19.90 1.70
CA MET A 1 18.12 19.37 0.68
C MET A 1 16.99 18.68 1.41
N SER A 2 15.72 19.06 1.18
CA SER A 2 14.59 18.45 1.89
C SER A 2 14.45 16.97 1.54
N THR A 3 14.15 16.15 2.56
CA THR A 3 13.94 14.72 2.38
C THR A 3 12.68 14.44 1.56
N ILE A 4 12.58 13.28 0.91
CA ILE A 4 11.37 12.91 0.13
C ILE A 4 10.12 12.92 1.03
N LEU A 5 10.26 12.52 2.29
CA LEU A 5 9.19 12.54 3.28
C LEU A 5 8.72 13.96 3.61
N GLU A 6 9.64 14.91 3.77
CA GLU A 6 9.28 16.33 3.96
C GLU A 6 8.53 16.91 2.76
N LYS A 7 8.93 16.55 1.53
CA LYS A 7 8.23 16.98 0.31
C LYS A 7 6.80 16.43 0.25
N ILE A 8 6.61 15.17 0.63
CA ILE A 8 5.28 14.54 0.72
C ILE A 8 4.43 15.26 1.77
N ALA A 9 4.96 15.47 2.97
CA ALA A 9 4.25 16.15 4.05
C ALA A 9 3.85 17.58 3.68
N ALA A 10 4.73 18.31 2.99
CA ALA A 10 4.43 19.66 2.50
C ALA A 10 3.27 19.67 1.49
N ILE A 11 3.27 18.73 0.54
CA ILE A 11 2.17 18.60 -0.45
C ILE A 11 0.87 18.21 0.24
N GLU A 12 0.90 17.29 1.20
CA GLU A 12 -0.29 16.87 1.95
C GLU A 12 -0.88 18.03 2.77
N ALA A 13 -0.01 18.80 3.45
CA ALA A 13 -0.44 19.99 4.18
C ALA A 13 -1.03 21.05 3.24
N GLU A 14 -0.44 21.24 2.07
CA GLU A 14 -0.97 22.15 1.05
C GLU A 14 -2.33 21.70 0.52
N MET A 15 -2.48 20.42 0.18
CA MET A 15 -3.76 19.86 -0.25
C MET A 15 -4.84 19.97 0.83
N ALA A 16 -4.48 19.83 2.11
CA ALA A 16 -5.41 19.91 3.22
C ALA A 16 -5.96 21.34 3.45
N ARG A 17 -5.15 22.38 3.22
CA ARG A 17 -5.58 23.79 3.36
C ARG A 17 -6.31 24.32 2.12
N THR A 18 -6.11 23.72 0.95
CA THR A 18 -6.69 24.21 -0.30
C THR A 18 -8.13 23.71 -0.47
N GLN A 19 -9.09 24.64 -0.53
CA GLN A 19 -10.49 24.31 -0.84
C GLN A 19 -10.64 23.83 -2.29
N LYS A 20 -11.38 22.74 -2.51
CA LYS A 20 -11.68 22.20 -3.84
C LYS A 20 -12.77 23.04 -4.53
N ASN A 21 -12.41 23.75 -5.59
CA ASN A 21 -13.31 24.50 -6.45
C ASN A 21 -12.80 24.51 -7.91
N LYS A 22 -13.53 25.14 -8.83
CA LYS A 22 -13.17 25.17 -10.27
C LYS A 22 -11.80 25.81 -10.52
N ALA A 23 -11.42 26.83 -9.75
CA ALA A 23 -10.14 27.51 -9.90
C ALA A 23 -8.96 26.70 -9.36
N THR A 24 -9.17 25.92 -8.29
CA THR A 24 -8.11 25.13 -7.64
C THR A 24 -8.02 23.70 -8.14
N ALA A 25 -8.98 23.22 -8.94
CA ALA A 25 -9.03 21.83 -9.42
C ALA A 25 -7.76 21.41 -10.19
N GLY A 26 -7.27 22.26 -11.10
CA GLY A 26 -6.03 22.00 -11.85
C GLY A 26 -4.80 21.92 -10.94
N HIS A 27 -4.67 22.84 -9.98
CA HIS A 27 -3.58 22.83 -9.00
C HIS A 27 -3.62 21.59 -8.10
N LEU A 28 -4.80 21.23 -7.60
CA LEU A 28 -5.00 20.01 -6.82
C LEU A 28 -4.69 18.75 -7.65
N GLY A 29 -4.99 18.75 -8.95
CA GLY A 29 -4.60 17.69 -9.88
C GLY A 29 -3.07 17.55 -9.99
N LEU A 30 -2.37 18.68 -10.13
CA LEU A 30 -0.92 18.74 -10.17
C LEU A 30 -0.27 18.23 -8.88
N LEU A 31 -0.77 18.67 -7.72
CA LEU A 31 -0.31 18.22 -6.41
C LEU A 31 -0.49 16.71 -6.23
N LYS A 32 -1.62 16.15 -6.69
CA LYS A 32 -1.87 14.70 -6.68
C LYS A 32 -0.89 13.94 -7.59
N ALA A 33 -0.59 14.48 -8.78
CA ALA A 33 0.38 13.88 -9.69
C ALA A 33 1.79 13.84 -9.06
N ARG A 34 2.22 14.96 -8.46
CA ARG A 34 3.49 15.08 -7.72
C ARG A 34 3.56 14.11 -6.55
N LEU A 35 2.52 14.07 -5.72
CA LEU A 35 2.42 13.17 -4.58
C LEU A 35 2.55 11.71 -5.03
N ALA A 36 1.87 11.31 -6.11
CA ALA A 36 1.96 9.96 -6.66
C ALA A 36 3.36 9.61 -7.16
N LYS A 37 4.09 10.56 -7.77
CA LYS A 37 5.49 10.36 -8.19
C LYS A 37 6.42 10.17 -6.99
N LEU A 38 6.34 11.04 -5.98
CA LEU A 38 7.17 10.95 -4.77
C LEU A 38 6.92 9.66 -4.00
N ARG A 39 5.64 9.27 -3.83
CA ARG A 39 5.27 7.99 -3.20
C ARG A 39 5.81 6.80 -3.99
N ARG A 40 5.80 6.85 -5.33
CA ARG A 40 6.40 5.81 -6.18
C ARG A 40 7.91 5.72 -5.99
N GLU A 41 8.61 6.85 -5.85
CA GLU A 41 10.06 6.90 -5.62
C GLU A 41 10.45 6.28 -4.26
N LEU A 42 9.62 6.46 -3.22
CA LEU A 42 9.80 5.81 -1.92
C LEU A 42 9.68 4.28 -1.99
N ILE A 43 8.89 3.75 -2.93
CA ILE A 43 8.64 2.31 -3.04
C ILE A 43 9.66 1.67 -3.96
N THR A 44 9.98 2.33 -5.08
CA THR A 44 10.88 1.78 -6.11
C THR A 44 12.27 1.55 -5.51
N PRO A 45 12.82 0.32 -5.48
CA PRO A 45 14.15 0.09 -4.96
C PRO A 45 15.15 0.93 -5.77
N LYS A 46 15.97 1.75 -5.09
CA LYS A 46 17.08 2.43 -5.77
C LYS A 46 18.04 1.35 -6.24
N GLY A 47 18.11 1.13 -7.55
CA GLY A 47 19.02 0.16 -8.14
C GLY A 47 20.46 0.49 -7.74
N GLY A 48 21.12 -0.44 -7.08
CA GLY A 48 22.52 -0.29 -6.67
C GLY A 48 22.92 -1.28 -5.59
N GLY A 49 23.56 -2.38 -6.00
CA GLY A 49 24.34 -3.26 -5.14
C GLY A 49 23.56 -4.41 -4.50
N GLY A 50 23.96 -5.64 -4.83
CA GLY A 50 23.58 -6.86 -4.13
C GLY A 50 24.13 -6.90 -2.70
N GLY A 51 23.67 -5.98 -1.86
CA GLY A 51 23.86 -6.02 -0.42
C GLY A 51 22.63 -6.67 0.19
N THR A 52 22.83 -7.82 0.83
CA THR A 52 21.92 -8.44 1.79
C THR A 52 21.57 -7.41 2.87
N GLY A 53 20.56 -6.58 2.62
CA GLY A 53 19.88 -5.90 3.70
C GLY A 53 19.30 -6.97 4.60
N GLU A 54 19.48 -6.83 5.91
CA GLU A 54 18.75 -7.60 6.94
C GLU A 54 17.25 -7.32 6.79
N GLY A 55 16.70 -7.94 5.77
CA GLY A 55 15.40 -7.67 5.23
C GLY A 55 14.46 -8.76 5.64
N PHE A 56 13.25 -8.33 5.96
CA PHE A 56 12.04 -9.15 5.94
C PHE A 56 11.73 -9.70 4.54
N ASP A 57 12.71 -10.29 3.86
CA ASP A 57 12.53 -10.97 2.60
C ASP A 57 12.04 -12.38 2.90
N VAL A 58 10.77 -12.44 3.29
CA VAL A 58 10.13 -13.72 3.52
C VAL A 58 9.98 -14.38 2.16
N ALA A 59 10.68 -15.49 1.93
CA ALA A 59 10.60 -16.27 0.70
C ALA A 59 9.14 -16.69 0.43
N LYS A 60 8.75 -16.77 -0.85
CA LYS A 60 7.39 -17.18 -1.23
C LYS A 60 7.27 -18.68 -1.03
N THR A 61 6.39 -19.07 -0.13
CA THR A 61 6.09 -20.47 0.12
C THR A 61 4.61 -20.73 -0.13
N GLY A 62 4.30 -21.84 -0.80
CA GLY A 62 2.94 -22.24 -1.12
C GLY A 62 2.30 -21.49 -2.30
N ASP A 63 0.99 -21.72 -2.45
CA ASP A 63 0.18 -21.29 -3.57
C ASP A 63 -0.28 -19.83 -3.43
N ALA A 64 -0.54 -19.38 -2.20
CA ALA A 64 -1.05 -18.04 -1.91
C ALA A 64 -0.43 -17.43 -0.64
N ARG A 65 -0.42 -16.09 -0.59
CA ARG A 65 0.01 -15.31 0.58
C ARG A 65 -1.12 -14.47 1.12
N VAL A 66 -1.31 -14.51 2.43
CA VAL A 66 -2.32 -13.73 3.13
C VAL A 66 -1.64 -12.88 4.19
N GLY A 67 -1.68 -11.56 4.01
CA GLY A 67 -1.11 -10.60 4.96
C GLY A 67 -2.15 -10.10 5.96
N PHE A 68 -1.82 -10.08 7.25
CA PHE A 68 -2.67 -9.55 8.30
C PHE A 68 -2.21 -8.14 8.69
N VAL A 69 -3.15 -7.20 8.68
CA VAL A 69 -2.93 -5.80 9.07
C VAL A 69 -3.92 -5.41 10.15
N GLY A 70 -3.46 -4.70 11.17
CA GLY A 70 -4.30 -4.28 12.29
C GLY A 70 -3.45 -3.64 13.36
N PHE A 71 -4.06 -2.77 14.16
CA PHE A 71 -3.37 -2.13 15.29
C PHE A 71 -2.91 -3.18 16.31
N PRO A 72 -1.94 -2.85 17.17
CA PRO A 72 -1.68 -3.66 18.36
C PRO A 72 -2.97 -3.92 19.16
N SER A 73 -3.01 -5.05 19.85
CA SER A 73 -4.11 -5.42 20.77
C SER A 73 -5.50 -5.64 20.16
N VAL A 74 -5.68 -5.61 18.83
CA VAL A 74 -6.96 -5.98 18.17
C VAL A 74 -7.18 -7.49 18.07
N GLY A 75 -6.33 -8.31 18.71
CA GLY A 75 -6.41 -9.77 18.65
C GLY A 75 -5.79 -10.41 17.39
N LYS A 76 -5.05 -9.65 16.58
CA LYS A 76 -4.38 -10.14 15.35
C LYS A 76 -3.51 -11.37 15.59
N SER A 77 -2.66 -11.35 16.62
CA SER A 77 -1.75 -12.47 16.92
C SER A 77 -2.52 -13.71 17.37
N THR A 78 -3.56 -13.54 18.20
CA THR A 78 -4.43 -14.65 18.62
C THR A 78 -5.15 -15.27 17.42
N LEU A 79 -5.66 -14.44 16.50
CA LEU A 79 -6.30 -14.92 15.28
C LEU A 79 -5.33 -15.70 14.39
N LEU A 80 -4.13 -15.17 14.18
CA LEU A 80 -3.06 -15.83 13.44
C LEU A 80 -2.68 -17.19 14.05
N SER A 81 -2.45 -17.23 15.36
CA SER A 81 -2.11 -18.46 16.07
C SER A 81 -3.23 -19.50 16.00
N ASN A 82 -4.50 -19.08 16.11
CA ASN A 82 -5.63 -19.99 16.01
C ASN A 82 -5.79 -20.54 14.58
N LEU A 83 -5.70 -19.68 13.56
CA LEU A 83 -5.77 -20.13 12.17
C LEU A 83 -4.61 -21.05 11.81
N ALA A 84 -3.39 -20.72 12.26
CA ALA A 84 -2.24 -21.59 12.08
C ALA A 84 -2.45 -22.93 12.81
N GLY A 85 -2.86 -22.92 14.08
CA GLY A 85 -3.06 -24.14 14.87
C GLY A 85 -4.14 -25.08 14.31
N VAL A 86 -5.24 -24.54 13.78
CA VAL A 86 -6.34 -25.35 13.22
C VAL A 86 -5.97 -26.02 11.89
N TYR A 87 -5.12 -25.37 11.08
CA TYR A 87 -4.85 -25.80 9.70
C TYR A 87 -3.37 -26.13 9.43
N SER A 88 -2.55 -26.26 10.48
CA SER A 88 -1.13 -26.60 10.35
C SER A 88 -0.95 -28.11 10.21
N GLU A 89 -0.24 -28.54 9.16
CA GLU A 89 0.24 -29.93 9.06
C GLU A 89 1.54 -30.13 9.88
N VAL A 90 2.42 -29.12 9.98
CA VAL A 90 3.66 -29.10 10.80
C VAL A 90 4.12 -27.64 10.93
N ALA A 91 4.01 -27.03 12.12
CA ALA A 91 4.60 -25.71 12.39
C ALA A 91 5.02 -25.58 13.86
N ALA A 92 5.90 -26.48 14.28
CA ALA A 92 6.62 -26.41 15.56
C ALA A 92 8.01 -25.78 15.38
N TYR A 93 8.10 -24.65 14.66
CA TYR A 93 9.33 -23.87 14.63
C TYR A 93 9.12 -22.59 15.44
N GLU A 94 9.91 -22.53 16.52
CA GLU A 94 10.01 -21.56 17.60
C GLU A 94 9.49 -20.14 17.32
N PHE A 95 8.64 -19.70 18.23
CA PHE A 95 8.33 -18.30 18.50
C PHE A 95 9.64 -17.51 18.74
N THR A 96 10.14 -16.78 17.75
CA THR A 96 11.16 -15.76 17.98
C THR A 96 10.64 -14.38 17.58
N THR A 97 10.86 -13.43 18.46
CA THR A 97 10.25 -12.08 18.48
C THR A 97 10.83 -11.09 17.47
N LEU A 98 11.70 -11.53 16.56
CA LEU A 98 12.47 -10.64 15.67
C LEU A 98 12.23 -10.88 14.18
N THR A 99 11.52 -11.94 13.80
CA THR A 99 11.09 -12.19 12.41
C THR A 99 9.62 -12.61 12.44
N THR A 100 8.77 -12.10 11.54
CA THR A 100 7.39 -12.60 11.47
C THR A 100 7.45 -14.04 11.03
N VAL A 101 7.22 -14.97 11.95
CA VAL A 101 7.16 -16.38 11.62
C VAL A 101 5.99 -16.59 10.66
N PRO A 102 6.23 -16.98 9.39
CA PRO A 102 5.16 -17.26 8.45
C PRO A 102 4.50 -18.57 8.86
N GLY A 103 3.24 -18.52 9.30
CA GLY A 103 2.46 -19.73 9.50
C GLY A 103 2.01 -20.25 8.13
N CYS A 104 2.44 -21.45 7.72
CA CYS A 104 1.88 -22.09 6.53
C CYS A 104 0.72 -22.98 6.93
N ILE A 105 -0.46 -22.72 6.38
CA ILE A 105 -1.63 -23.58 6.55
C ILE A 105 -1.91 -24.34 5.27
N LYS A 106 -2.59 -25.49 5.39
CA LYS A 106 -3.14 -26.19 4.24
C LYS A 106 -4.65 -26.17 4.31
N TYR A 107 -5.27 -25.60 3.28
CA TYR A 107 -6.71 -25.47 3.20
C TYR A 107 -7.19 -25.98 1.84
N LYS A 108 -8.03 -27.02 1.86
CA LYS A 108 -8.57 -27.67 0.65
C LYS A 108 -7.48 -28.05 -0.38
N GLY A 109 -6.35 -28.55 0.11
CA GLY A 109 -5.21 -28.97 -0.72
C GLY A 109 -4.24 -27.84 -1.11
N ALA A 110 -4.60 -26.57 -0.94
CA ALA A 110 -3.71 -25.44 -1.20
C ALA A 110 -2.89 -25.08 0.04
N LYS A 111 -1.59 -24.81 -0.16
CA LYS A 111 -0.68 -24.31 0.87
C LYS A 111 -0.72 -22.78 0.88
N ILE A 112 -1.16 -22.19 1.99
CA ILE A 112 -1.34 -20.75 2.14
C ILE A 112 -0.37 -20.24 3.21
N GLN A 113 0.47 -19.28 2.83
CA GLN A 113 1.39 -18.60 3.73
C GLN A 113 0.68 -17.42 4.41
N LEU A 114 0.56 -17.48 5.74
CA LEU A 114 0.05 -16.41 6.58
C LEU A 114 1.21 -15.52 7.02
N LEU A 115 1.08 -14.22 6.80
CA LEU A 115 2.08 -13.22 7.10
C LEU A 115 1.48 -12.20 8.04
N ASP A 116 2.16 -11.94 9.14
CA ASP A 116 1.87 -10.76 9.93
C ASP A 116 2.59 -9.55 9.30
N LEU A 117 1.92 -8.41 9.16
CA LEU A 117 2.51 -7.19 8.60
C LEU A 117 2.63 -6.11 9.68
N PRO A 118 3.54 -6.29 10.68
CA PRO A 118 3.76 -5.29 11.71
C PRO A 118 4.34 -4.02 11.09
N GLY A 119 3.90 -2.85 11.56
CA GLY A 119 4.55 -1.59 11.21
C GLY A 119 4.01 -0.84 9.99
N ILE A 120 2.94 -1.32 9.31
CA ILE A 120 2.21 -0.48 8.33
C ILE A 120 1.56 0.74 9.04
N ILE A 121 1.19 0.59 10.31
CA ILE A 121 0.34 1.54 11.03
C ILE A 121 1.15 2.55 11.86
N GLU A 122 2.28 2.13 12.45
CA GLU A 122 3.07 2.96 13.38
C GLU A 122 4.49 3.26 12.85
N GLY A 123 5.03 2.45 11.93
CA GLY A 123 6.46 2.45 11.58
C GLY A 123 6.85 3.15 10.28
N ALA A 124 5.90 3.67 9.51
CA ALA A 124 6.19 4.35 8.25
C ALA A 124 6.66 5.81 8.41
N LYS A 125 6.25 6.47 9.50
CA LYS A 125 6.61 7.88 9.78
C LYS A 125 8.03 8.05 10.34
N ASP A 126 8.56 7.06 11.05
CA ASP A 126 9.83 7.19 11.78
C ASP A 126 11.10 7.01 10.94
N GLY A 127 10.99 6.75 9.63
CA GLY A 127 12.16 6.68 8.74
C GLY A 127 13.17 5.56 9.07
N LYS A 128 12.88 4.68 10.03
CA LYS A 128 13.78 3.61 10.52
C LYS A 128 14.00 2.44 9.54
N GLY A 129 13.75 2.63 8.24
CA GLY A 129 14.02 1.64 7.18
C GLY A 129 13.10 0.41 7.13
N ARG A 130 12.49 0.01 8.25
CA ARG A 130 11.64 -1.19 8.36
C ARG A 130 10.32 -1.09 7.60
N GLY A 131 9.73 0.11 7.48
CA GLY A 131 8.47 0.31 6.77
C GLY A 131 8.53 -0.12 5.29
N ARG A 132 9.63 0.17 4.60
CA ARG A 132 9.81 -0.17 3.17
C ARG A 132 9.76 -1.67 2.90
N GLN A 133 10.28 -2.47 3.82
CA GLN A 133 10.31 -3.92 3.73
C GLN A 133 8.90 -4.51 3.93
N VAL A 134 8.17 -4.04 4.95
CA VAL A 134 6.80 -4.48 5.23
C VAL A 134 5.87 -4.18 4.05
N ILE A 135 6.07 -3.02 3.39
CA ILE A 135 5.35 -2.65 2.17
C ILE A 135 5.64 -3.61 1.01
N ALA A 136 6.91 -3.97 0.81
CA ALA A 136 7.29 -4.91 -0.24
C ALA A 136 6.58 -6.26 -0.04
N VAL A 137 6.55 -6.75 1.20
CA VAL A 137 5.81 -7.99 1.55
C VAL A 137 4.31 -7.82 1.29
N ALA A 138 3.69 -6.73 1.76
CA ALA A 138 2.26 -6.47 1.58
C ALA A 138 1.83 -6.45 0.09
N ARG A 139 2.68 -5.94 -0.81
CA ARG A 139 2.43 -5.91 -2.26
C ARG A 139 2.51 -7.29 -2.93
N THR A 140 3.16 -8.25 -2.30
CA THR A 140 3.24 -9.63 -2.80
C THR A 140 2.12 -10.52 -2.28
N CYS A 141 1.31 -10.03 -1.34
CA CYS A 141 0.18 -10.77 -0.80
C CYS A 141 -0.94 -10.87 -1.83
N SER A 142 -1.54 -12.06 -1.93
CA SER A 142 -2.74 -12.31 -2.73
C SER A 142 -3.99 -11.75 -2.06
N LEU A 143 -4.00 -11.69 -0.72
CA LEU A 143 -5.08 -11.15 0.08
C LEU A 143 -4.52 -10.42 1.31
N ILE A 144 -5.20 -9.35 1.72
CA ILE A 144 -4.92 -8.65 2.97
C ILE A 144 -6.13 -8.78 3.90
N PHE A 145 -5.93 -9.36 5.08
CA PHE A 145 -6.92 -9.37 6.16
C PHE A 145 -6.72 -8.17 7.07
N MET A 146 -7.71 -7.28 7.08
CA MET A 146 -7.76 -6.15 7.99
C MET A 146 -8.47 -6.54 9.29
N VAL A 147 -7.72 -6.65 10.39
CA VAL A 147 -8.22 -6.97 11.71
C VAL A 147 -8.54 -5.67 12.44
N LEU A 148 -9.79 -5.51 12.84
CA LEU A 148 -10.30 -4.31 13.51
C LEU A 148 -10.91 -4.69 14.85
N ASP A 149 -10.76 -3.80 15.83
CA ASP A 149 -11.55 -3.83 17.05
C ASP A 149 -12.93 -3.23 16.77
N VAL A 150 -13.99 -4.00 17.07
CA VAL A 150 -15.39 -3.60 16.90
C VAL A 150 -15.80 -2.40 17.77
N LEU A 151 -15.06 -2.11 18.85
CA LEU A 151 -15.30 -0.96 19.71
C LEU A 151 -14.78 0.35 19.09
N LYS A 152 -13.79 0.28 18.19
CA LYS A 152 -13.20 1.45 17.50
C LYS A 152 -12.92 1.21 15.99
N PRO A 153 -13.87 0.65 15.22
CA PRO A 153 -13.55 0.09 13.91
C PRO A 153 -13.30 1.18 12.86
N LEU A 154 -14.06 2.27 12.91
CA LEU A 154 -14.03 3.31 11.86
C LEU A 154 -12.74 4.12 11.86
N GLY A 155 -12.20 4.45 13.05
CA GLY A 155 -10.94 5.19 13.17
C GLY A 155 -9.76 4.36 12.67
N HIS A 156 -9.65 3.13 13.17
CA HIS A 156 -8.59 2.20 12.77
C HIS A 156 -8.65 1.86 11.28
N LYS A 157 -9.85 1.58 10.76
CA LYS A 157 -10.07 1.29 9.34
C LYS A 157 -9.55 2.41 8.44
N LYS A 158 -9.97 3.66 8.70
CA LYS A 158 -9.56 4.82 7.88
C LYS A 158 -8.04 5.01 7.86
N LEU A 159 -7.38 4.83 8.99
CA LEU A 159 -5.93 4.95 9.08
C LEU A 159 -5.23 3.85 8.29
N ILE A 160 -5.66 2.59 8.44
CA ILE A 160 -5.08 1.46 7.71
C ILE A 160 -5.30 1.62 6.20
N GLU A 161 -6.51 1.99 5.76
CA GLU A 161 -6.81 2.23 4.34
C GLU A 161 -5.93 3.34 3.77
N HIS A 162 -5.77 4.46 4.49
CA HIS A 162 -4.93 5.57 4.05
C HIS A 162 -3.46 5.16 3.88
N GLU A 163 -2.90 4.43 4.83
CA GLU A 163 -1.52 3.92 4.76
C GLU A 163 -1.35 2.96 3.57
N LEU A 164 -2.22 1.95 3.45
CA LEU A 164 -2.14 0.96 2.36
C LEU A 164 -2.29 1.63 0.98
N GLU A 165 -3.22 2.57 0.82
CA GLU A 165 -3.37 3.34 -0.42
C GLU A 165 -2.16 4.25 -0.70
N GLY A 166 -1.56 4.81 0.35
CA GLY A 166 -0.31 5.55 0.32
C GLY A 166 0.85 4.75 -0.28
N PHE A 167 0.89 3.45 0.00
CA PHE A 167 1.87 2.52 -0.56
C PHE A 167 1.50 1.92 -1.92
N GLY A 168 0.42 2.43 -2.53
CA GLY A 168 -0.01 2.02 -3.86
C GLY A 168 -0.83 0.74 -3.89
N LEU A 169 -1.25 0.20 -2.74
CA LEU A 169 -2.23 -0.88 -2.70
C LEU A 169 -3.62 -0.32 -3.02
N ARG A 170 -4.44 -1.10 -3.73
CA ARG A 170 -5.81 -0.73 -4.09
C ARG A 170 -6.73 -1.85 -3.65
N LEU A 171 -7.26 -1.70 -2.43
CA LEU A 171 -8.06 -2.73 -1.78
C LEU A 171 -9.40 -2.90 -2.51
N ASN A 172 -9.75 -4.13 -2.88
CA ASN A 172 -11.03 -4.49 -3.50
C ASN A 172 -11.40 -3.64 -4.73
N LYS A 173 -10.41 -3.17 -5.48
CA LYS A 173 -10.58 -2.34 -6.68
C LYS A 173 -10.01 -3.07 -7.89
N GLN A 174 -10.72 -2.99 -9.01
CA GLN A 174 -10.16 -3.38 -10.29
C GLN A 174 -9.39 -2.21 -10.91
N PRO A 175 -8.37 -2.48 -11.76
CA PRO A 175 -7.72 -1.43 -12.53
C PRO A 175 -8.77 -0.61 -13.30
N PRO A 176 -8.73 0.73 -13.26
CA PRO A 176 -9.62 1.57 -14.05
C PRO A 176 -9.50 1.23 -15.54
N ASN A 177 -10.64 1.16 -16.24
CA ASN A 177 -10.68 0.88 -17.68
C ASN A 177 -10.29 2.14 -18.48
N ILE A 178 -8.99 2.47 -18.46
CA ILE A 178 -8.42 3.65 -19.12
C ILE A 178 -7.28 3.18 -20.01
N HIS A 179 -7.36 3.51 -21.30
CA HIS A 179 -6.30 3.25 -22.26
C HIS A 179 -5.46 4.52 -22.51
N PHE A 180 -4.16 4.42 -22.26
CA PHE A 180 -3.21 5.49 -22.52
C PHE A 180 -2.30 5.12 -23.70
N ARG A 181 -2.34 5.92 -24.78
CA ARG A 181 -1.46 5.77 -25.95
C ARG A 181 -0.65 7.04 -26.15
N LYS A 182 0.67 6.95 -25.93
CA LYS A 182 1.59 8.05 -26.20
C LYS A 182 1.66 8.30 -27.71
N LYS A 183 1.60 9.56 -28.12
CA LYS A 183 1.79 10.03 -29.51
C LYS A 183 2.99 10.97 -29.54
N ASP A 184 3.67 11.04 -30.68
CA ASP A 184 4.84 11.90 -30.84
C ASP A 184 4.48 13.37 -31.05
N LYS A 185 3.32 13.64 -31.67
CA LYS A 185 2.82 14.99 -31.98
C LYS A 185 1.30 15.06 -31.80
N GLY A 186 0.76 16.28 -31.69
CA GLY A 186 -0.69 16.54 -31.67
C GLY A 186 -1.32 16.71 -30.29
N GLY A 187 -0.53 16.96 -29.24
CA GLY A 187 -1.04 17.25 -27.90
C GLY A 187 -1.76 16.07 -27.24
N ILE A 188 -2.69 16.37 -26.33
CA ILE A 188 -3.44 15.39 -25.55
C ILE A 188 -4.88 15.34 -26.05
N ASN A 189 -5.31 14.14 -26.46
CA ASN A 189 -6.70 13.85 -26.81
C ASN A 189 -7.32 12.99 -25.72
N LEU A 190 -8.46 13.43 -25.18
CA LEU A 190 -9.26 12.67 -24.23
C LEU A 190 -10.51 12.15 -24.94
N ASN A 191 -10.77 10.85 -24.84
CA ASN A 191 -12.00 10.24 -25.34
C ASN A 191 -12.69 9.54 -24.18
N ALA A 192 -14.00 9.78 -24.01
CA ALA A 192 -14.78 9.27 -22.89
C ALA A 192 -16.01 8.53 -23.41
N MET A 193 -16.17 7.28 -23.00
CA MET A 193 -17.35 6.45 -23.34
C MET A 193 -18.61 6.88 -22.58
N VAL A 194 -18.42 7.45 -21.39
CA VAL A 194 -19.50 7.92 -20.50
C VAL A 194 -19.22 9.36 -20.04
N PRO A 195 -20.26 10.16 -19.72
CA PRO A 195 -20.07 11.50 -19.15
C PRO A 195 -19.15 11.46 -17.93
N GLN A 196 -18.16 12.35 -17.90
CA GLN A 196 -17.18 12.42 -16.82
C GLN A 196 -17.59 13.46 -15.79
N SER A 197 -17.73 13.04 -14.54
CA SER A 197 -18.04 13.92 -13.40
C SER A 197 -16.79 14.49 -12.72
N GLU A 198 -15.65 13.83 -12.87
CA GLU A 198 -14.42 14.14 -12.11
C GLU A 198 -13.19 14.46 -12.97
N LEU A 199 -13.22 14.14 -14.26
CA LEU A 199 -12.10 14.30 -15.18
C LEU A 199 -12.52 15.13 -16.39
N ASP A 200 -11.98 16.34 -16.50
CA ASP A 200 -12.04 17.16 -17.70
C ASP A 200 -10.69 17.19 -18.42
N LEU A 201 -10.72 17.66 -19.67
CA LEU A 201 -9.54 17.70 -20.53
C LEU A 201 -8.44 18.61 -19.98
N ASP A 202 -8.80 19.69 -19.29
CA ASP A 202 -7.85 20.62 -18.68
C ASP A 202 -7.15 19.99 -17.48
N THR A 203 -7.88 19.33 -16.58
CA THR A 203 -7.31 18.59 -15.45
C THR A 203 -6.40 17.46 -15.94
N VAL A 204 -6.80 16.72 -16.98
CA VAL A 204 -5.96 15.67 -17.58
C VAL A 204 -4.68 16.26 -18.16
N LYS A 205 -4.76 17.39 -18.87
CA LYS A 205 -3.57 18.11 -19.37
C LYS A 205 -2.63 18.53 -18.24
N SER A 206 -3.17 19.13 -17.18
CA SER A 206 -2.37 19.55 -16.01
C SER A 206 -1.71 18.38 -15.28
N ILE A 207 -2.39 17.23 -15.18
CA ILE A 207 -1.83 16.03 -14.56
C ILE A 207 -0.71 15.44 -15.43
N LEU A 208 -0.88 15.40 -16.75
CA LEU A 208 0.08 14.80 -17.69
C LEU A 208 1.27 15.72 -18.03
N SER A 209 1.18 17.02 -17.75
CA SER A 209 2.31 17.94 -17.92
C SER A 209 3.40 17.78 -16.86
N GLU A 210 3.07 17.17 -15.72
CA GLU A 210 4.03 16.87 -14.66
C GLU A 210 4.85 15.64 -14.99
#